data_AF-A0A1X7TER2-F1
#
_entry.id   AF-A0A1X7TER2-F1
#
_cell.length_a   1.000
_cell.length_b   1.000
_cell.length_c   1.000
_cell.angle_alpha   90.00
_cell.angle_beta   90.00
_cell.angle_gamma   90.00
#
_symmetry.space_group_name_H-M   'P 1'
#
loop_
_entity.id
_entity.type
_entity.pdbx_description
1 polymer ?
#
loop_
_entity_poly.entity_id
_entity_poly.type
_entity_poly.pdbx_seq_one_letter_code
_entity_poly.pdbx_strand_id
1 'polypeptide(L)'
;MERANHASAIINGDSTSPTLVVIGGLDKNNELVTECLLFDSITTGQYNCRKIPLPESVTGRYAHSLAAVTMSPHCVWLVIVGGFERFRMKDVGGGKEQAMATFITDTNRLIMIIELVYSEAGEWIVQSVLDGNDLTSKNYQEKYQSYSKTRTWWMDQLIEYPTEREMKLQRYIQSLHEDLQVAHESKVSLQEALVEANKQVKGDDSNDIMRSVLEEMRQEQEKLIEEKQIITEDNEKLKLKVADNEVFITEILEEKTQVEEKKKIITDDYERLKVKVADIEEKEEQYLKEKQIIIDDNQNLKTDISEKDKVIAKLTSRVEEQSQNEKLFITDLKEKDLHIAKLVKERQERSKVTSSIGLQFNYLIPSMDKLDCLSDVQVAERKLFLIQGDKPQLMNWEKYGLRIGVQKESVLSSETVEASVVALVGGQFQFPPNTVLASAVYAVSLSKPLLKRLILEIQHCVDLTGRPGLSHHLKFAIAPVSTPSLPYHFSIVKGGEFKADSWYGSIQRKEFCLVSIVGEKRLPKSSTNGDKSEEEEEEQEEQAEEETEEEGEDGDIPGKNKLTMFSIIFFLSPFFSSAKTASITLGYLETCDKTAPINP
;
A
#
# COMPACT_ATOMS: atom_id res chain seq x y z
N MET A 1 -33.68 7.33 8.22
CA MET A 1 -32.76 8.38 8.74
C MET A 1 -33.12 9.66 8.01
N GLU A 2 -33.66 10.65 8.71
CA GLU A 2 -34.07 11.93 8.11
C GLU A 2 -32.82 12.82 7.99
N ARG A 3 -32.17 12.81 6.82
CA ARG A 3 -30.96 13.59 6.52
C ARG A 3 -31.16 14.31 5.18
N ALA A 4 -31.08 15.64 5.17
CA ALA A 4 -31.21 16.47 3.97
C ALA A 4 -29.93 17.28 3.70
N ASN A 5 -29.77 17.81 2.48
CA ASN A 5 -28.62 18.64 2.08
C ASN A 5 -27.24 17.99 2.36
N HIS A 6 -27.18 16.66 2.35
CA HIS A 6 -25.95 15.90 2.44
C HIS A 6 -25.31 15.78 1.05
N ALA A 7 -24.05 15.36 1.01
CA ALA A 7 -23.40 14.98 -0.23
C ALA A 7 -23.14 13.48 -0.23
N SER A 8 -23.22 12.86 -1.40
CA SER A 8 -22.97 11.43 -1.57
C SER A 8 -22.15 11.15 -2.82
N ALA A 9 -21.37 10.06 -2.78
CA ALA A 9 -20.58 9.60 -3.90
C ALA A 9 -20.51 8.06 -3.89
N ILE A 10 -20.29 7.47 -5.06
CA ILE A 10 -20.12 6.02 -5.20
C ILE A 10 -18.64 5.70 -5.33
N ILE A 11 -18.20 4.73 -4.55
CA ILE A 11 -16.87 4.16 -4.62
C ILE A 11 -16.97 2.82 -5.35
N ASN A 12 -16.35 2.75 -6.53
CA ASN A 12 -16.22 1.52 -7.30
C ASN A 12 -14.80 0.99 -7.13
N GLY A 13 -14.66 -0.19 -6.53
CA GLY A 13 -13.41 -0.96 -6.53
C GLY A 13 -13.52 -2.14 -7.49
N ASP A 14 -12.43 -2.51 -8.17
CA ASP A 14 -12.45 -3.55 -9.21
C ASP A 14 -12.77 -4.96 -8.68
N SER A 15 -12.74 -5.14 -7.35
CA SER A 15 -12.98 -6.42 -6.67
C SER A 15 -14.06 -6.34 -5.58
N THR A 16 -14.76 -5.20 -5.46
CA THR A 16 -15.76 -4.96 -4.41
C THR A 16 -17.07 -4.48 -4.99
N SER A 17 -18.17 -4.81 -4.31
CA SER A 17 -19.47 -4.21 -4.64
C SER A 17 -19.40 -2.69 -4.48
N PRO A 18 -20.08 -1.90 -5.33
CA PRO A 18 -20.12 -0.45 -5.18
C PRO A 18 -20.54 -0.04 -3.77
N THR A 19 -19.78 0.84 -3.14
CA THR A 19 -20.06 1.37 -1.80
C THR A 19 -20.55 2.82 -1.94
N LEU A 20 -21.69 3.17 -1.35
CA LEU A 20 -22.19 4.54 -1.31
C LEU A 20 -21.67 5.23 -0.04
N VAL A 21 -20.96 6.34 -0.21
CA VAL A 21 -20.55 7.22 0.90
C VAL A 21 -21.52 8.39 1.03
N VAL A 22 -21.88 8.75 2.27
CA VAL A 22 -22.73 9.90 2.59
C VAL A 22 -22.10 10.74 3.69
N ILE A 23 -21.86 12.02 3.41
CA ILE A 23 -21.17 12.96 4.30
C ILE A 23 -22.04 14.21 4.55
N GLY A 24 -22.06 14.64 5.81
CA GLY A 24 -22.66 15.90 6.25
C GLY A 24 -24.18 15.99 6.01
N GLY A 25 -24.70 17.21 5.97
CA GLY A 25 -26.13 17.49 5.87
C GLY A 25 -26.76 17.88 7.21
N LEU A 26 -28.08 18.01 7.17
CA LEU A 26 -28.91 18.46 8.28
C LEU A 26 -29.90 17.36 8.66
N ASP A 27 -30.18 17.23 9.95
CA ASP A 27 -31.25 16.40 10.46
C ASP A 27 -32.61 17.12 10.40
N LYS A 28 -33.65 16.48 10.91
CA LYS A 28 -35.01 17.04 10.99
C LYS A 28 -35.15 18.31 11.85
N ASN A 29 -34.20 18.54 12.76
CA ASN A 29 -34.14 19.72 13.62
C ASN A 29 -33.30 20.85 12.99
N ASN A 30 -32.80 20.64 11.75
CA ASN A 30 -31.81 21.50 11.10
C ASN A 30 -30.47 21.57 11.84
N GLU A 31 -30.12 20.52 12.59
CA GLU A 31 -28.81 20.35 13.22
C GLU A 31 -27.85 19.63 12.27
N LEU A 32 -26.56 19.97 12.34
CA LEU A 32 -25.53 19.37 11.51
C LEU A 32 -25.34 17.89 11.87
N VAL A 33 -25.33 17.03 10.87
CA VAL A 33 -25.06 15.60 11.07
C VAL A 33 -23.57 15.34 10.88
N THR A 34 -22.89 15.01 11.97
CA THR A 34 -21.43 14.82 12.00
C THR A 34 -20.97 13.40 11.66
N GLU A 35 -21.90 12.50 11.33
CA GLU A 35 -21.60 11.12 10.96
C GLU A 35 -21.38 10.97 9.45
N CYS A 36 -20.28 10.30 9.09
CA CYS A 36 -20.03 9.79 7.75
C CYS A 36 -20.48 8.33 7.65
N LEU A 37 -21.31 8.03 6.66
CA LEU A 37 -21.91 6.71 6.46
C LEU A 37 -21.37 6.07 5.19
N LEU A 38 -21.01 4.79 5.29
CA LEU A 38 -20.77 3.91 4.16
C LEU A 38 -21.89 2.88 4.07
N PHE A 39 -22.43 2.71 2.87
CA PHE A 39 -23.39 1.66 2.57
C PHE A 39 -22.77 0.69 1.58
N ASP A 40 -22.50 -0.53 2.05
CA ASP A 40 -22.00 -1.62 1.20
C ASP A 40 -23.18 -2.41 0.60
N SER A 41 -22.91 -3.16 -0.47
CA SER A 41 -23.89 -4.08 -1.09
C SER A 41 -25.20 -3.40 -1.52
N ILE A 42 -25.13 -2.15 -1.98
CA ILE A 42 -26.32 -1.38 -2.40
C ILE A 42 -27.07 -2.03 -3.57
N THR A 43 -26.41 -2.87 -4.36
CA THR A 43 -26.98 -3.55 -5.53
C THR A 43 -27.74 -4.82 -5.18
N THR A 44 -27.54 -5.41 -3.99
CA THR A 44 -28.16 -6.69 -3.59
C THR A 44 -29.40 -6.53 -2.70
N GLY A 45 -29.77 -5.29 -2.36
CA GLY A 45 -30.93 -4.99 -1.51
C GLY A 45 -30.74 -5.27 -0.01
N GLN A 46 -29.63 -5.90 0.38
CA GLN A 46 -29.21 -6.13 1.77
C GLN A 46 -28.03 -5.21 2.11
N TYR A 47 -28.29 -3.91 2.21
CA TYR A 47 -27.23 -2.93 2.44
C TYR A 47 -26.77 -2.95 3.89
N ASN A 48 -25.46 -2.93 4.11
CA ASN A 48 -24.85 -2.78 5.42
C ASN A 48 -24.41 -1.32 5.60
N CYS A 49 -24.87 -0.67 6.65
CA CYS A 49 -24.48 0.71 6.98
C CYS A 49 -23.39 0.72 8.04
N ARG A 50 -22.28 1.40 7.74
CA ARG A 50 -21.13 1.56 8.63
C ARG A 50 -20.84 3.04 8.86
N LYS A 51 -20.34 3.37 10.04
CA LYS A 51 -19.93 4.74 10.40
C LYS A 51 -18.42 4.84 10.33
N ILE A 52 -17.93 5.85 9.62
CA ILE A 52 -16.50 6.18 9.58
C ILE A 52 -16.24 7.44 10.41
N PRO A 53 -15.25 7.43 11.31
CA PRO A 53 -14.84 8.62 12.02
C PRO A 53 -14.14 9.59 11.06
N LEU A 54 -14.69 10.80 10.96
CA LEU A 54 -14.10 11.92 10.22
C LEU A 54 -14.13 13.17 11.09
N PRO A 55 -13.18 14.10 10.89
CA PRO A 55 -13.15 15.33 11.67
C PRO A 55 -14.38 16.19 11.38
N GLU A 56 -14.79 16.97 12.38
CA GLU A 56 -15.94 17.88 12.28
C GLU A 56 -15.77 18.92 11.17
N SER A 57 -14.53 19.29 10.84
CA SER A 57 -14.23 20.14 9.69
C SER A 57 -14.77 19.56 8.37
N VAL A 58 -14.87 18.24 8.25
CA VAL A 58 -15.39 17.51 7.08
C VAL A 58 -16.87 17.20 7.22
N THR A 59 -17.32 16.71 8.36
CA THR A 59 -18.71 16.22 8.52
C THR A 59 -19.69 17.31 8.97
N GLY A 60 -19.21 18.33 9.69
CA GLY A 60 -19.99 19.47 10.16
C GLY A 60 -20.30 20.50 9.07
N ARG A 61 -20.80 20.04 7.92
CA ARG A 61 -21.18 20.90 6.79
C ARG A 61 -22.39 20.35 6.03
N TYR A 62 -23.13 21.22 5.36
CA TYR A 62 -24.24 20.85 4.48
C TYR A 62 -24.19 21.61 3.15
N ALA A 63 -24.97 21.13 2.17
CA ALA A 63 -25.03 21.65 0.80
C ALA A 63 -23.64 21.87 0.16
N HIS A 64 -22.80 20.85 0.27
CA HIS A 64 -21.46 20.79 -0.33
C HIS A 64 -21.44 19.78 -1.48
N SER A 65 -20.39 19.84 -2.31
CA SER A 65 -20.15 18.84 -3.35
C SER A 65 -19.20 17.76 -2.84
N LEU A 66 -19.41 16.52 -3.29
CA LEU A 66 -18.57 15.36 -2.99
C LEU A 66 -18.34 14.59 -4.29
N ALA A 67 -17.09 14.23 -4.56
CA ALA A 67 -16.70 13.38 -5.67
C ALA A 67 -15.74 12.29 -5.20
N ALA A 68 -15.90 11.07 -5.70
CA ALA A 68 -14.95 9.99 -5.47
C ALA A 68 -14.03 9.84 -6.69
N VAL A 69 -12.72 9.80 -6.45
CA VAL A 69 -11.69 9.63 -7.47
C VAL A 69 -10.89 8.38 -7.13
N THR A 70 -11.02 7.35 -7.95
CA THR A 70 -10.22 6.13 -7.81
C THR A 70 -8.78 6.41 -8.23
N MET A 71 -7.86 6.26 -7.29
CA MET A 71 -6.42 6.44 -7.51
C MET A 71 -5.73 5.10 -7.76
N SER A 72 -6.23 4.02 -7.15
CA SER A 72 -5.84 2.63 -7.39
C SER A 72 -6.96 1.69 -6.91
N PRO A 73 -6.89 0.36 -7.17
CA PRO A 73 -7.89 -0.61 -6.68
C PRO A 73 -8.08 -0.61 -5.15
N HIS A 74 -7.08 -0.12 -4.40
CA HIS A 74 -7.09 -0.07 -2.94
C HIS A 74 -7.04 1.36 -2.39
N CYS A 75 -7.14 2.40 -3.24
CA CYS A 75 -7.06 3.78 -2.79
C CYS A 75 -8.04 4.68 -3.56
N VAL A 76 -8.91 5.34 -2.81
CA VAL A 76 -9.94 6.23 -3.34
C VAL A 76 -9.87 7.55 -2.59
N TRP A 77 -9.91 8.64 -3.35
CA TRP A 77 -9.91 9.99 -2.79
C TRP A 77 -11.31 10.58 -2.86
N LEU A 78 -11.83 11.01 -1.72
CA LEU A 78 -13.07 11.78 -1.67
C LEU A 78 -12.72 13.27 -1.67
N VAL A 79 -13.10 13.95 -2.73
CA VAL A 79 -12.90 15.40 -2.91
C VAL A 79 -14.17 16.12 -2.49
N ILE A 80 -14.04 16.98 -1.49
CA ILE A 80 -15.12 17.82 -0.97
C ILE A 80 -14.87 19.26 -1.38
N VAL A 81 -15.90 19.93 -1.88
CA VAL A 81 -15.83 21.33 -2.28
C VAL A 81 -17.00 22.13 -1.70
N GLY A 82 -16.68 23.23 -1.04
CA GLY A 82 -17.62 24.22 -0.53
C GLY A 82 -18.51 23.72 0.62
N GLY A 83 -19.69 24.33 0.72
CA GLY A 83 -20.70 24.05 1.74
C GLY A 83 -20.91 25.16 2.75
N PHE A 84 -21.78 24.87 3.70
CA PHE A 84 -22.17 25.75 4.80
C PHE A 84 -21.86 25.09 6.14
N GLU A 85 -21.38 25.87 7.10
CA GLU A 85 -20.96 25.38 8.43
C GLU A 85 -21.94 25.71 9.57
N ARG A 86 -22.94 26.57 9.31
CA ARG A 86 -23.92 26.93 10.33
C ARG A 86 -25.23 27.34 9.71
N PHE A 87 -26.31 26.77 10.22
CA PHE A 87 -27.67 27.20 9.97
C PHE A 87 -28.26 27.76 11.26
N ARG A 88 -28.84 28.96 11.22
CA ARG A 88 -29.54 29.56 12.36
C ARG A 88 -30.78 30.31 11.91
N MET A 89 -31.84 30.23 12.70
CA MET A 89 -32.97 31.14 12.58
C MET A 89 -32.66 32.42 13.36
N LYS A 90 -32.82 33.57 12.72
CA LYS A 90 -32.64 34.87 13.35
C LYS A 90 -34.00 35.58 13.39
N ASP A 91 -34.45 35.96 14.59
CA ASP A 91 -35.60 36.86 14.73
C ASP A 91 -35.22 38.23 14.14
N VAL A 92 -35.96 38.64 13.10
CA VAL A 92 -35.78 39.93 12.43
C VAL A 92 -36.84 40.95 12.86
N GLY A 93 -37.64 40.62 13.87
CA GLY A 93 -38.70 41.45 14.44
C GLY A 93 -40.08 41.18 13.82
N GLY A 94 -41.13 41.50 14.60
CA GLY A 94 -42.52 41.35 14.15
C GLY A 94 -43.02 39.90 14.07
N GLY A 95 -42.40 38.97 14.81
CA GLY A 95 -42.74 37.54 14.79
C GLY A 95 -42.26 36.81 13.53
N LYS A 96 -41.33 37.41 12.77
CA LYS A 96 -40.74 36.82 11.56
C LYS A 96 -39.32 36.35 11.86
N GLU A 97 -39.08 35.08 11.62
CA GLU A 97 -37.74 34.49 11.64
C GLU A 97 -37.19 34.39 10.22
N GLN A 98 -35.90 34.68 10.07
CA GLN A 98 -35.19 34.53 8.80
C GLN A 98 -34.06 33.51 8.96
N ALA A 99 -34.00 32.55 8.03
CA ALA A 99 -32.91 31.59 7.94
C ALA A 99 -31.61 32.30 7.52
N MET A 100 -30.57 32.17 8.34
CA MET A 100 -29.22 32.61 8.03
C MET A 100 -28.28 31.40 7.93
N ALA A 101 -27.74 31.21 6.72
CA ALA A 101 -26.72 30.23 6.41
C ALA A 101 -25.33 30.89 6.40
N THR A 102 -24.34 30.26 7.03
CA THR A 102 -22.95 30.73 7.01
C THR A 102 -22.13 29.88 6.05
N PHE A 103 -21.62 30.51 4.99
CA PHE A 103 -20.80 29.85 3.98
C PHE A 103 -19.42 29.52 4.54
N ILE A 104 -18.86 28.39 4.12
CA ILE A 104 -17.45 28.08 4.33
C ILE A 104 -16.66 28.96 3.37
N THR A 105 -16.01 29.99 3.92
CA THR A 105 -15.18 30.97 3.17
C THR A 105 -13.69 30.80 3.44
N ASP A 106 -13.33 29.99 4.44
CA ASP A 106 -11.95 29.61 4.73
C ASP A 106 -11.39 28.76 3.58
N THR A 107 -10.36 29.28 2.90
CA THR A 107 -9.64 28.60 1.82
C THR A 107 -9.15 27.21 2.22
N ASN A 108 -8.83 26.99 3.49
CA ASN A 108 -8.34 25.70 3.98
C ASN A 108 -9.47 24.67 4.09
N ARG A 109 -10.70 25.12 4.31
CA ARG A 109 -11.88 24.25 4.44
C ARG A 109 -12.76 24.22 3.20
N LEU A 110 -12.46 25.07 2.23
CA LEU A 110 -13.19 25.19 0.97
C LEU A 110 -13.00 23.96 0.09
N ILE A 111 -11.78 23.40 0.06
CA ILE A 111 -11.47 22.15 -0.63
C ILE A 111 -10.80 21.23 0.37
N MET A 112 -11.32 20.02 0.53
CA MET A 112 -10.74 18.99 1.39
C MET A 112 -10.69 17.66 0.65
N ILE A 113 -9.63 16.88 0.89
CA ILE A 113 -9.48 15.55 0.31
C ILE A 113 -9.37 14.53 1.44
N ILE A 114 -10.18 13.48 1.37
CA ILE A 114 -10.11 12.33 2.26
C ILE A 114 -9.50 11.18 1.49
N GLU A 115 -8.38 10.66 1.97
CA GLU A 115 -7.74 9.47 1.42
C GLU A 115 -8.33 8.24 2.11
N LEU A 116 -9.08 7.44 1.37
CA LEU A 116 -9.57 6.14 1.78
C LEU A 116 -8.67 5.05 1.20
N VAL A 117 -8.27 4.11 2.05
CA VAL A 117 -7.52 2.93 1.66
C VAL A 117 -8.31 1.69 2.01
N TYR A 118 -8.31 0.71 1.11
CA TYR A 118 -8.91 -0.59 1.35
C TYR A 118 -7.94 -1.46 2.14
N SER A 119 -8.34 -1.86 3.35
CA SER A 119 -7.54 -2.68 4.26
C SER A 119 -7.60 -4.17 3.90
N GLU A 120 -6.62 -4.93 4.38
CA GLU A 120 -6.59 -6.40 4.27
C GLU A 120 -7.79 -7.08 4.94
N ALA A 121 -8.39 -6.42 5.93
CA ALA A 121 -9.62 -6.87 6.59
C ALA A 121 -10.88 -6.73 5.68
N GLY A 122 -10.74 -6.18 4.48
CA GLY A 122 -11.84 -5.97 3.54
C GLY A 122 -12.66 -4.73 3.84
N GLU A 123 -12.07 -3.71 4.47
CA GLU A 123 -12.78 -2.50 4.90
C GLU A 123 -12.09 -1.23 4.42
N TRP A 124 -12.88 -0.22 4.03
CA TRP A 124 -12.38 1.13 3.75
C TRP A 124 -12.01 1.84 5.04
N ILE A 125 -10.73 2.22 5.16
CA ILE A 125 -10.18 2.99 6.28
C ILE A 125 -9.74 4.39 5.83
N VAL A 126 -9.90 5.37 6.70
CA VAL A 126 -9.40 6.73 6.45
C VAL A 126 -7.92 6.78 6.76
N GLN A 127 -7.09 6.98 5.73
CA GLN A 127 -5.65 7.11 5.88
C GLN A 127 -5.24 8.55 6.19
N SER A 128 -5.84 9.52 5.51
CA SER A 128 -5.54 10.93 5.73
C SER A 128 -6.73 11.84 5.38
N VAL A 129 -6.77 13.01 6.02
CA VAL A 129 -7.70 14.10 5.69
C VAL A 129 -6.86 15.34 5.47
N LEU A 130 -6.92 15.88 4.26
CA LEU A 130 -6.09 16.97 3.79
C LEU A 130 -6.93 18.22 3.62
N ASP A 131 -6.48 19.31 4.21
CA ASP A 131 -7.08 20.63 4.07
C ASP A 131 -6.40 21.44 2.95
N GLY A 132 -6.91 22.63 2.64
CA GLY A 132 -6.36 23.50 1.61
C GLY A 132 -4.89 23.89 1.82
N ASN A 133 -4.39 23.97 3.06
CA ASN A 133 -2.96 24.21 3.31
C ASN A 133 -2.15 22.97 2.94
N ASP A 134 -2.62 21.79 3.35
CA ASP A 134 -1.96 20.52 3.06
C ASP A 134 -1.83 20.29 1.56
N LEU A 135 -2.86 20.66 0.79
CA LEU A 135 -2.87 20.57 -0.68
C LEU A 135 -1.79 21.45 -1.35
N THR A 136 -1.39 22.55 -0.71
CA THR A 136 -0.31 23.42 -1.20
C THR A 136 1.08 22.99 -0.73
N SER A 137 1.16 22.01 0.17
CA SER A 137 2.43 21.53 0.70
C SER A 137 3.24 20.80 -0.38
N LYS A 138 4.57 21.01 -0.37
CA LYS A 138 5.49 20.34 -1.29
C LYS A 138 5.41 18.81 -1.17
N ASN A 139 5.21 18.30 0.05
CA ASN A 139 5.05 16.88 0.34
C ASN A 139 3.81 16.30 -0.37
N TYR A 140 2.67 16.99 -0.28
CA TYR A 140 1.46 16.55 -0.97
C TYR A 140 1.61 16.60 -2.50
N GLN A 141 2.25 17.64 -3.04
CA GLN A 141 2.49 17.72 -4.49
C GLN A 141 3.34 16.55 -4.99
N GLU A 142 4.38 16.16 -4.25
CA GLU A 142 5.20 14.99 -4.56
C GLU A 142 4.40 13.68 -4.45
N LYS A 143 3.56 13.53 -3.42
CA LYS A 143 2.66 12.38 -3.23
C LYS A 143 1.62 12.27 -4.35
N TYR A 144 0.99 13.39 -4.73
CA TYR A 144 0.05 13.45 -5.85
C TYR A 144 0.72 13.11 -7.18
N GLN A 145 1.93 13.63 -7.45
CA GLN A 145 2.71 13.29 -8.64
C GLN A 145 3.03 11.79 -8.70
N SER A 146 3.35 11.17 -7.55
CA SER A 146 3.53 9.72 -7.46
C SER A 146 2.25 8.97 -7.81
N TYR A 147 1.13 9.32 -7.18
CA TYR A 147 -0.15 8.65 -7.46
C TYR A 147 -0.68 8.90 -8.87
N SER A 148 -0.47 10.09 -9.43
CA SER A 148 -0.84 10.40 -10.81
C SER A 148 -0.11 9.48 -11.78
N LYS A 149 1.18 9.22 -11.57
CA LYS A 149 1.94 8.28 -12.41
C LYS A 149 1.40 6.85 -12.29
N THR A 150 1.10 6.40 -11.08
CA THR A 150 0.50 5.07 -10.84
C THR A 150 -0.88 4.95 -11.45
N ARG A 151 -1.73 5.98 -11.30
CA ARG A 151 -3.07 6.03 -11.87
C ARG A 151 -3.04 6.07 -13.39
N THR A 152 -2.15 6.87 -14.00
CA THR A 152 -1.97 6.89 -15.46
C THR A 152 -1.52 5.52 -15.95
N TRP A 153 -0.48 4.94 -15.34
CA TRP A 153 -0.03 3.59 -15.69
C TRP A 153 -1.15 2.54 -15.58
N TRP A 154 -1.94 2.59 -14.49
CA TRP A 154 -3.05 1.66 -14.28
C TRP A 154 -4.21 1.86 -15.25
N MET A 155 -4.58 3.12 -15.54
CA MET A 155 -5.58 3.45 -16.54
C MET A 155 -5.12 3.03 -17.93
N ASP A 156 -3.85 3.22 -18.28
CA ASP A 156 -3.29 2.78 -19.57
C ASP A 156 -3.41 1.25 -19.71
N GLN A 157 -3.09 0.48 -18.66
CA GLN A 157 -3.27 -0.99 -18.65
C GLN A 157 -4.73 -1.43 -18.81
N LEU A 158 -5.69 -0.65 -18.30
CA LEU A 158 -7.13 -0.91 -18.43
C LEU A 158 -7.73 -0.43 -19.76
N ILE A 159 -7.13 0.56 -20.42
CA ILE A 159 -7.62 1.13 -21.69
C ILE A 159 -7.09 0.31 -22.89
N GLU A 160 -5.92 -0.30 -22.78
CA GLU A 160 -5.29 -1.04 -23.88
C GLU A 160 -6.01 -2.38 -24.18
N TYR A 161 -6.55 -3.06 -23.17
CA TYR A 161 -7.09 -4.42 -23.33
C TYR A 161 -8.56 -4.52 -23.83
N PRO A 162 -9.51 -3.64 -23.43
CA PRO A 162 -10.89 -3.70 -23.90
C PRO A 162 -11.09 -3.04 -25.27
N THR A 163 -10.51 -1.85 -25.47
CA THR A 163 -10.87 -0.97 -26.59
C THR A 163 -10.38 -1.49 -27.93
N GLU A 164 -9.20 -2.12 -27.99
CA GLU A 164 -8.66 -2.62 -29.26
C GLU A 164 -9.43 -3.85 -29.76
N ARG A 165 -9.78 -4.79 -28.86
CA ARG A 165 -10.64 -5.94 -29.20
C ARG A 165 -12.05 -5.48 -29.57
N GLU A 166 -12.64 -4.56 -28.81
CA GLU A 166 -13.98 -4.03 -29.12
C GLU A 166 -14.02 -3.28 -30.44
N MET A 167 -13.02 -2.44 -30.75
CA MET A 167 -12.94 -1.74 -32.04
C MET A 167 -12.68 -2.69 -33.21
N LYS A 168 -11.87 -3.74 -33.04
CA LYS A 168 -11.67 -4.78 -34.06
C LYS A 168 -12.97 -5.54 -34.32
N LEU A 169 -13.70 -5.90 -33.25
CA LEU A 169 -14.96 -6.60 -33.35
C LEU A 169 -16.07 -5.72 -33.96
N GLN A 170 -16.14 -4.45 -33.59
CA GLN A 170 -17.09 -3.50 -34.18
C GLN A 170 -16.81 -3.26 -35.67
N ARG A 171 -15.54 -3.13 -36.07
CA ARG A 171 -15.18 -3.04 -37.50
C ARG A 171 -15.58 -4.30 -38.26
N TYR A 172 -15.37 -5.48 -37.68
CA TYR A 172 -15.78 -6.75 -38.29
C TYR A 172 -17.31 -6.87 -38.43
N ILE A 173 -18.07 -6.46 -37.41
CA ILE A 173 -19.53 -6.44 -37.45
C ILE A 173 -20.05 -5.44 -38.50
N GLN A 174 -19.43 -4.27 -38.60
CA GLN A 174 -19.79 -3.24 -39.59
C GLN A 174 -19.57 -3.75 -41.03
N SER A 175 -18.40 -4.37 -41.28
CA SER A 175 -18.06 -4.98 -42.58
C SER A 175 -19.08 -6.04 -42.98
N LEU A 176 -19.44 -6.96 -42.06
CA LEU A 176 -20.45 -7.98 -42.32
C LEU A 176 -21.82 -7.40 -42.66
N HIS A 177 -22.17 -6.23 -42.11
CA HIS A 177 -23.45 -5.58 -42.39
C HIS A 177 -23.49 -4.96 -43.79
N GLU A 178 -22.37 -4.38 -44.24
CA GLU A 178 -22.21 -3.84 -45.59
C GLU A 178 -22.29 -4.95 -46.65
N ASP A 179 -21.59 -6.06 -46.45
CA ASP A 179 -21.63 -7.20 -47.38
C ASP A 179 -23.04 -7.79 -47.52
N LEU A 180 -23.76 -7.89 -46.40
CA LEU A 180 -25.16 -8.38 -46.39
C LEU A 180 -26.11 -7.43 -47.13
N GLN A 181 -25.87 -6.11 -47.03
CA GLN A 181 -26.67 -5.12 -47.73
C GLN A 181 -26.43 -5.17 -49.25
N VAL A 182 -25.17 -5.27 -49.69
CA VAL A 182 -24.82 -5.40 -51.12
C VAL A 182 -25.41 -6.68 -51.72
N ALA A 183 -25.36 -7.80 -50.99
CA ALA A 183 -25.98 -9.05 -51.42
C ALA A 183 -27.52 -8.92 -51.53
N HIS A 184 -28.16 -8.20 -50.60
CA HIS A 184 -29.60 -7.94 -50.65
C HIS A 184 -30.00 -7.06 -51.84
N GLU A 185 -29.25 -5.98 -52.10
CA GLU A 185 -29.49 -5.07 -53.23
C GLU A 185 -29.28 -5.77 -54.58
N SER A 186 -28.25 -6.61 -54.69
CA SER A 186 -27.99 -7.44 -55.86
C SER A 186 -29.15 -8.43 -56.12
N LYS A 187 -29.66 -9.07 -55.06
CA LYS A 187 -30.82 -9.96 -55.15
C LYS A 187 -32.09 -9.23 -55.62
N VAL A 188 -32.34 -8.02 -55.14
CA VAL A 188 -33.50 -7.22 -55.54
C VAL A 188 -33.39 -6.80 -57.02
N SER A 189 -32.21 -6.34 -57.44
CA SER A 189 -31.97 -5.97 -58.85
C SER A 189 -32.17 -7.15 -59.80
N LEU A 190 -31.68 -8.34 -59.44
CA LEU A 190 -31.91 -9.56 -60.22
C LEU A 190 -33.40 -9.92 -60.29
N GLN A 191 -34.12 -9.77 -59.18
CA GLN A 191 -35.55 -10.06 -59.14
C GLN A 191 -36.36 -9.07 -59.99
N GLU A 192 -35.99 -7.79 -60.02
CA GLU A 192 -36.60 -6.77 -60.87
C GLU A 192 -36.31 -7.01 -62.36
N ALA A 193 -35.05 -7.31 -62.71
CA ALA A 193 -34.67 -7.67 -64.08
C ALA A 193 -35.44 -8.90 -64.59
N LEU A 194 -35.63 -9.92 -63.74
CA LEU A 194 -36.38 -11.12 -64.08
C LEU A 194 -37.87 -10.82 -64.34
N VAL A 195 -38.46 -9.90 -63.58
CA VAL A 195 -39.88 -9.51 -63.73
C VAL A 195 -40.08 -8.67 -64.99
N GLU A 196 -39.14 -7.79 -65.31
CA GLU A 196 -39.20 -6.93 -66.50
C GLU A 196 -38.96 -7.73 -67.79
N ALA A 197 -38.01 -8.67 -67.78
CA ALA A 197 -37.79 -9.60 -68.89
C ALA A 197 -39.04 -10.45 -69.18
N ASN A 198 -39.75 -10.91 -68.15
CA ASN A 198 -41.00 -11.67 -68.29
C ASN A 198 -42.16 -10.84 -68.86
N LYS A 199 -42.12 -9.51 -68.80
CA LYS A 199 -43.13 -8.62 -69.42
C LYS A 199 -42.90 -8.41 -70.92
N GLN A 200 -41.66 -8.51 -71.40
CA GLN A 200 -41.30 -8.14 -72.78
C GLN A 200 -41.46 -9.28 -73.81
N VAL A 201 -41.86 -10.48 -73.39
CA VAL A 201 -42.06 -11.63 -74.30
C VAL A 201 -43.44 -11.59 -74.98
N LYS A 202 -43.60 -10.68 -75.96
CA LYS A 202 -44.65 -10.73 -76.98
C LYS A 202 -44.13 -10.19 -78.33
N GLY A 203 -43.39 -10.99 -79.09
CA GLY A 203 -43.02 -10.67 -80.48
C GLY A 203 -41.95 -11.58 -81.08
N ASP A 204 -42.07 -11.87 -82.38
CA ASP A 204 -41.43 -12.96 -83.15
C ASP A 204 -39.90 -12.87 -83.39
N ASP A 205 -39.18 -11.89 -82.83
CA ASP A 205 -37.69 -11.86 -82.80
C ASP A 205 -37.12 -12.61 -81.58
N SER A 206 -37.95 -13.46 -80.98
CA SER A 206 -37.80 -14.03 -79.63
C SER A 206 -36.59 -14.95 -79.44
N ASN A 207 -35.94 -15.45 -80.49
CA ASN A 207 -34.97 -16.55 -80.35
C ASN A 207 -33.54 -16.08 -80.04
N ASP A 208 -33.09 -14.94 -80.56
CA ASP A 208 -31.71 -14.45 -80.32
C ASP A 208 -31.57 -13.72 -78.99
N ILE A 209 -32.58 -12.94 -78.58
CA ILE A 209 -32.62 -12.27 -77.26
C ILE A 209 -32.79 -13.30 -76.14
N MET A 210 -33.66 -14.30 -76.34
CA MET A 210 -33.84 -15.37 -75.35
C MET A 210 -32.59 -16.24 -75.20
N ARG A 211 -31.74 -16.35 -76.24
CA ARG A 211 -30.45 -17.04 -76.17
C ARG A 211 -29.40 -16.26 -75.38
N SER A 212 -29.29 -14.94 -75.57
CA SER A 212 -28.34 -14.13 -74.79
C SER A 212 -28.72 -14.06 -73.32
N VAL A 213 -30.02 -13.91 -73.02
CA VAL A 213 -30.55 -13.91 -71.65
C VAL A 213 -30.36 -15.28 -70.98
N LEU A 214 -30.52 -16.39 -71.71
CA LEU A 214 -30.23 -17.72 -71.17
C LEU A 214 -28.74 -17.92 -70.85
N GLU A 215 -27.86 -17.34 -71.66
CA GLU A 215 -26.41 -17.46 -71.47
C GLU A 215 -25.92 -16.59 -70.30
N GLU A 216 -26.47 -15.38 -70.14
CA GLU A 216 -26.25 -14.54 -68.95
C GLU A 216 -26.78 -15.23 -67.68
N MET A 217 -28.00 -15.77 -67.71
CA MET A 217 -28.54 -16.56 -66.59
C MET A 217 -27.67 -17.77 -66.25
N ARG A 218 -27.08 -18.43 -67.25
CA ARG A 218 -26.20 -19.59 -67.03
C ARG A 218 -24.91 -19.16 -66.35
N GLN A 219 -24.26 -18.09 -66.82
CA GLN A 219 -23.05 -17.54 -66.20
C GLN A 219 -23.29 -17.07 -64.77
N GLU A 220 -24.44 -16.46 -64.50
CA GLU A 220 -24.81 -15.97 -63.18
C GLU A 220 -25.16 -17.11 -62.23
N GLN A 221 -25.80 -18.17 -62.74
CA GLN A 221 -26.03 -19.41 -62.00
C GLN A 221 -24.71 -20.13 -61.67
N GLU A 222 -23.71 -20.06 -62.56
CA GLU A 222 -22.38 -20.64 -62.36
C GLU A 222 -21.59 -19.88 -61.29
N LYS A 223 -21.63 -18.53 -61.31
CA LYS A 223 -21.11 -17.68 -60.22
C LYS A 223 -21.78 -17.96 -58.87
N LEU A 224 -23.10 -18.11 -58.85
CA LEU A 224 -23.84 -18.45 -57.61
C LEU A 224 -23.46 -19.83 -57.06
N ILE A 225 -23.07 -20.77 -57.93
CA ILE A 225 -22.59 -22.08 -57.51
C ILE A 225 -21.19 -21.96 -56.89
N GLU A 226 -20.29 -21.18 -57.50
CA GLU A 226 -18.95 -20.91 -56.95
C GLU A 226 -19.03 -20.19 -55.59
N GLU A 227 -19.84 -19.13 -55.46
CA GLU A 227 -20.05 -18.43 -54.19
C GLU A 227 -20.61 -19.36 -53.11
N LYS A 228 -21.57 -20.23 -53.46
CA LYS A 228 -22.06 -21.24 -52.53
C LYS A 228 -20.96 -22.18 -52.06
N GLN A 229 -20.03 -22.54 -52.94
CA GLN A 229 -18.93 -23.43 -52.61
C GLN A 229 -17.99 -22.79 -51.58
N ILE A 230 -17.64 -21.51 -51.76
CA ILE A 230 -16.82 -20.73 -50.82
C ILE A 230 -17.51 -20.59 -49.45
N ILE A 231 -18.81 -20.24 -49.42
CA ILE A 231 -19.58 -20.11 -48.18
C ILE A 231 -19.66 -21.45 -47.41
N THR A 232 -19.67 -22.57 -48.14
CA THR A 232 -19.71 -23.90 -47.52
C THR A 232 -18.37 -24.23 -46.88
N GLU A 233 -17.26 -23.89 -47.54
CA GLU A 233 -15.90 -24.09 -47.03
C GLU A 233 -15.59 -23.23 -45.80
N ASP A 234 -15.98 -21.95 -45.82
CA ASP A 234 -15.83 -21.06 -44.65
C ASP A 234 -16.67 -21.50 -43.44
N ASN A 235 -17.86 -22.06 -43.67
CA ASN A 235 -18.68 -22.63 -42.60
C ASN A 235 -18.04 -23.86 -41.95
N GLU A 236 -17.35 -24.71 -42.72
CA GLU A 236 -16.58 -25.82 -42.13
C GLU A 236 -15.41 -25.31 -41.30
N LYS A 237 -14.70 -24.28 -41.78
CA LYS A 237 -13.59 -23.65 -41.07
C LYS A 237 -14.04 -22.98 -39.76
N LEU A 238 -15.22 -22.35 -39.75
CA LEU A 238 -15.84 -21.80 -38.55
C LEU A 238 -16.25 -22.89 -37.57
N LYS A 239 -16.79 -24.02 -38.05
CA LYS A 239 -17.12 -25.17 -37.21
C LYS A 239 -15.92 -25.70 -36.45
N LEU A 240 -14.75 -25.80 -37.09
CA LEU A 240 -13.51 -26.23 -36.44
C LEU A 240 -13.08 -25.26 -35.32
N LYS A 241 -13.14 -23.95 -35.57
CA LYS A 241 -12.83 -22.92 -34.56
C LYS A 241 -13.80 -22.94 -33.37
N VAL A 242 -15.07 -23.22 -33.60
CA VAL A 242 -16.06 -23.36 -32.53
C VAL A 242 -15.75 -24.56 -31.64
N ALA A 243 -15.30 -25.67 -32.23
CA ALA A 243 -14.89 -26.85 -31.48
C ALA A 243 -13.67 -26.59 -30.59
N ASP A 244 -12.65 -25.88 -31.08
CA ASP A 244 -11.49 -25.48 -30.25
C ASP A 244 -11.89 -24.58 -29.08
N ASN A 245 -12.80 -23.63 -29.32
CA ASN A 245 -13.31 -22.76 -28.27
C ASN A 245 -14.12 -23.52 -27.21
N GLU A 246 -14.87 -24.57 -27.60
CA GLU A 246 -15.57 -25.43 -26.64
C GLU A 246 -14.58 -26.16 -25.71
N VAL A 247 -13.47 -26.66 -26.25
CA VAL A 247 -12.40 -27.30 -25.46
C VAL A 247 -11.79 -26.30 -24.47
N PHE A 248 -11.49 -25.08 -24.93
CA PHE A 248 -10.95 -24.03 -24.06
C PHE A 248 -11.93 -23.64 -22.93
N ILE A 249 -13.23 -23.60 -23.21
CA ILE A 249 -14.26 -23.34 -22.19
C ILE A 249 -14.29 -24.48 -21.15
N THR A 250 -14.14 -25.74 -21.56
CA THR A 250 -14.10 -26.87 -20.61
C THR A 250 -12.89 -26.82 -19.69
N GLU A 251 -11.72 -26.44 -20.21
CA GLU A 251 -10.50 -26.29 -19.40
C GLU A 251 -10.64 -25.18 -18.35
N ILE A 252 -11.21 -24.03 -18.73
CA ILE A 252 -11.52 -22.94 -17.79
C ILE A 252 -12.48 -23.38 -16.69
N LEU A 253 -13.48 -24.20 -17.02
CA LEU A 253 -14.44 -24.71 -16.04
C LEU A 253 -13.78 -25.66 -15.03
N GLU A 254 -12.83 -26.49 -15.46
CA GLU A 254 -12.04 -27.35 -14.58
C GLU A 254 -11.07 -26.54 -13.69
N GLU A 255 -10.43 -25.50 -14.21
CA GLU A 255 -9.61 -24.61 -13.38
C GLU A 255 -10.46 -23.91 -12.31
N LYS A 256 -11.66 -23.46 -12.68
CA LYS A 256 -12.59 -22.80 -11.75
C LYS A 256 -12.99 -23.73 -10.60
N THR A 257 -13.27 -25.01 -10.86
CA THR A 257 -13.63 -25.97 -9.80
C THR A 257 -12.45 -26.22 -8.85
N GLN A 258 -11.23 -26.33 -9.38
CA GLN A 258 -10.01 -26.45 -8.55
C GLN A 258 -9.78 -25.22 -7.67
N VAL A 259 -10.03 -24.01 -8.19
CA VAL A 259 -9.92 -22.77 -7.41
C VAL A 259 -10.95 -22.73 -6.27
N GLU A 260 -12.19 -23.16 -6.52
CA GLU A 260 -13.24 -23.22 -5.50
C GLU A 260 -12.90 -24.23 -4.38
N GLU A 261 -12.29 -25.37 -4.70
CA GLU A 261 -11.79 -26.34 -3.72
C GLU A 261 -10.64 -25.75 -2.87
N LYS A 262 -9.66 -25.10 -3.50
CA LYS A 262 -8.56 -24.43 -2.78
C LYS A 262 -9.08 -23.36 -1.82
N LYS A 263 -10.08 -22.58 -2.23
CA LYS A 263 -10.74 -21.58 -1.39
C LYS A 263 -11.39 -22.19 -0.15
N LYS A 264 -12.00 -23.38 -0.28
CA LYS A 264 -12.57 -24.12 0.84
C LYS A 264 -11.51 -24.56 1.85
N ILE A 265 -10.37 -25.09 1.37
CA ILE A 265 -9.24 -25.49 2.23
C ILE A 265 -8.69 -24.28 3.00
N ILE A 266 -8.48 -23.14 2.32
CA ILE A 266 -8.00 -21.90 2.97
C ILE A 266 -8.97 -21.45 4.07
N THR A 267 -10.28 -21.58 3.85
CA THR A 267 -11.31 -21.22 4.84
C THR A 267 -11.25 -22.13 6.07
N ASP A 268 -11.11 -23.44 5.88
CA ASP A 268 -11.00 -24.40 6.98
C ASP A 268 -9.72 -24.19 7.81
N ASP A 269 -8.60 -23.86 7.15
CA ASP A 269 -7.33 -23.55 7.82
C ASP A 269 -7.38 -22.22 8.59
N TYR A 270 -8.12 -21.23 8.08
CA TYR A 270 -8.35 -19.97 8.78
C TYR A 270 -9.11 -20.18 10.10
N GLU A 271 -10.19 -20.97 10.10
CA GLU A 271 -10.93 -21.29 11.32
C GLU A 271 -10.06 -22.09 12.31
N ARG A 272 -9.21 -22.99 11.83
CA ARG A 272 -8.25 -23.72 12.67
C ARG A 272 -7.21 -22.80 13.31
N LEU A 273 -6.73 -21.79 12.57
CA LEU A 273 -5.80 -20.78 13.08
C LEU A 273 -6.47 -19.91 14.14
N LYS A 274 -7.73 -19.51 13.94
CA LYS A 274 -8.51 -18.73 14.90
C LYS A 274 -8.62 -19.41 16.27
N VAL A 275 -8.86 -20.72 16.30
CA VAL A 275 -8.87 -21.51 17.55
C VAL A 275 -7.49 -21.51 18.22
N LYS A 276 -6.40 -21.69 17.44
CA LYS A 276 -5.03 -21.67 18.00
C LYS A 276 -4.64 -20.30 18.57
N VAL A 277 -5.12 -19.20 17.98
CA VAL A 277 -4.89 -17.85 18.50
C VAL A 277 -5.58 -17.70 19.85
N ALA A 278 -6.83 -18.14 19.99
CA ALA A 278 -7.54 -18.11 21.27
C ALA A 278 -6.81 -18.93 22.36
N ASP A 279 -6.29 -20.12 22.03
CA ASP A 279 -5.48 -20.93 22.97
C ASP A 279 -4.17 -20.24 23.40
N ILE A 280 -3.60 -19.39 22.54
CA ILE A 280 -2.38 -18.62 22.86
C ILE A 280 -2.74 -17.45 23.77
N GLU A 281 -3.82 -16.73 23.49
CA GLU A 281 -4.31 -15.62 24.32
C GLU A 281 -4.60 -16.08 25.75
N GLU A 282 -5.22 -17.25 25.94
CA GLU A 282 -5.45 -17.82 27.28
C GLU A 282 -4.14 -18.11 28.04
N LYS A 283 -3.10 -18.62 27.34
CA LYS A 283 -1.78 -18.85 27.93
C LYS A 283 -1.06 -17.57 28.29
N GLU A 284 -1.19 -16.52 27.47
CA GLU A 284 -0.62 -15.20 27.76
C GLU A 284 -1.27 -14.58 29.00
N GLU A 285 -2.59 -14.67 29.15
CA GLU A 285 -3.29 -14.23 30.36
C GLU A 285 -2.81 -14.98 31.61
N GLN A 286 -2.61 -16.30 31.50
CA GLN A 286 -2.08 -17.10 32.61
C GLN A 286 -0.66 -16.67 32.99
N TYR A 287 0.21 -16.43 32.00
CA TYR A 287 1.57 -15.95 32.24
C TYR A 287 1.60 -14.56 32.90
N LEU A 288 0.69 -13.66 32.51
CA LEU A 288 0.53 -12.35 33.13
C LEU A 288 0.11 -12.45 34.59
N LYS A 289 -0.83 -13.36 34.93
CA LYS A 289 -1.25 -13.62 36.32
C LYS A 289 -0.09 -14.15 37.16
N GLU A 290 0.68 -15.11 36.67
CA GLU A 290 1.87 -15.63 37.37
C GLU A 290 2.93 -14.54 37.59
N LYS A 291 3.18 -13.69 36.59
CA LYS A 291 4.12 -12.58 36.72
C LYS A 291 3.68 -11.58 37.79
N GLN A 292 2.38 -11.30 37.90
CA GLN A 292 1.85 -10.41 38.94
C GLN A 292 2.09 -10.97 40.35
N ILE A 293 1.86 -12.27 40.55
CA ILE A 293 2.15 -12.96 41.83
C ILE A 293 3.63 -12.79 42.21
N ILE A 294 4.55 -13.00 41.26
CA ILE A 294 5.99 -12.84 41.50
C ILE A 294 6.36 -11.40 41.87
N ILE A 295 5.70 -10.40 41.27
CA ILE A 295 5.92 -8.99 41.59
C ILE A 295 5.48 -8.70 43.02
N ASP A 296 4.30 -9.17 43.42
CA ASP A 296 3.74 -8.97 44.76
C ASP A 296 4.63 -9.65 45.83
N ASP A 297 5.09 -10.88 45.58
CA ASP A 297 6.01 -11.59 46.47
C ASP A 297 7.36 -10.87 46.62
N ASN A 298 7.92 -10.32 45.54
CA ASN A 298 9.15 -9.53 45.61
C ASN A 298 8.98 -8.22 46.39
N GLN A 299 7.82 -7.58 46.31
CA GLN A 299 7.52 -6.40 47.12
C GLN A 299 7.48 -6.74 48.61
N ASN A 300 6.83 -7.86 48.97
CA ASN A 300 6.80 -8.37 50.35
C ASN A 300 8.21 -8.71 50.86
N LEU A 301 9.04 -9.38 50.05
CA LEU A 301 10.43 -9.66 50.42
C LEU A 301 11.24 -8.37 50.63
N LYS A 302 10.99 -7.34 49.81
CA LYS A 302 11.66 -6.04 49.95
C LYS A 302 11.28 -5.34 51.26
N THR A 303 10.02 -5.43 51.69
CA THR A 303 9.60 -4.89 53.00
C THR A 303 10.28 -5.64 54.15
N ASP A 304 10.35 -6.97 54.09
CA ASP A 304 11.01 -7.80 55.10
C ASP A 304 12.51 -7.50 55.21
N ILE A 305 13.20 -7.29 54.08
CA ILE A 305 14.62 -6.90 54.06
C ILE A 305 14.81 -5.55 54.72
N SER A 306 13.99 -4.55 54.38
CA SER A 306 14.04 -3.20 54.99
C SER A 306 13.86 -3.24 56.51
N GLU A 307 12.99 -4.12 57.03
CA GLU A 307 12.85 -4.30 58.48
C GLU A 307 14.09 -4.93 59.11
N LYS A 308 14.68 -5.95 58.47
CA LYS A 308 15.93 -6.57 58.94
C LYS A 308 17.10 -5.58 58.92
N ASP A 309 17.19 -4.71 57.92
CA ASP A 309 18.23 -3.67 57.84
C ASP A 309 18.13 -2.67 59.01
N LYS A 310 16.92 -2.30 59.44
CA LYS A 310 16.72 -1.47 60.64
C LYS A 310 17.22 -2.18 61.90
N VAL A 311 17.06 -3.49 62.01
CA VAL A 311 17.56 -4.29 63.14
C VAL A 311 19.09 -4.36 63.10
N ILE A 312 19.68 -4.59 61.93
CA ILE A 312 21.13 -4.61 61.74
C ILE A 312 21.73 -3.26 62.14
N ALA A 313 21.16 -2.14 61.67
CA ALA A 313 21.64 -0.81 62.02
C ALA A 313 21.67 -0.56 63.54
N LYS A 314 20.62 -1.01 64.26
CA LYS A 314 20.58 -0.95 65.73
C LYS A 314 21.69 -1.79 66.37
N LEU A 315 21.88 -3.03 65.91
CA LEU A 315 22.94 -3.91 66.44
C LEU A 315 24.33 -3.33 66.17
N THR A 316 24.58 -2.78 64.97
CA THR A 316 25.86 -2.16 64.61
C THR A 316 26.18 -0.97 65.52
N SER A 317 25.21 -0.08 65.77
CA SER A 317 25.41 1.06 66.69
C SER A 317 25.80 0.62 68.11
N ARG A 318 25.21 -0.49 68.59
CA ARG A 318 25.52 -1.06 69.91
C ARG A 318 26.92 -1.68 69.96
N VAL A 319 27.35 -2.34 68.88
CA VAL A 319 28.71 -2.89 68.77
C VAL A 319 29.75 -1.77 68.69
N GLU A 320 29.48 -0.68 67.98
CA GLU A 320 30.36 0.49 67.93
C GLU A 320 30.52 1.15 69.30
N GLU A 321 29.43 1.31 70.06
CA GLU A 321 29.46 1.82 71.43
C GLU A 321 30.30 0.91 72.36
N GLN A 322 30.11 -0.41 72.26
CA GLN A 322 30.94 -1.38 72.99
C GLN A 322 32.42 -1.29 72.59
N SER A 323 32.72 -1.16 71.30
CA SER A 323 34.10 -1.00 70.80
C SER A 323 34.74 0.29 71.31
N GLN A 324 33.99 1.39 71.41
CA GLN A 324 34.49 2.64 71.99
C GLN A 324 34.80 2.48 73.48
N ASN A 325 33.92 1.80 74.24
CA ASN A 325 34.15 1.50 75.66
C ASN A 325 35.37 0.59 75.86
N GLU A 326 35.55 -0.45 75.02
CA GLU A 326 36.73 -1.31 75.03
C GLU A 326 38.00 -0.54 74.66
N LYS A 327 37.96 0.36 73.68
CA LYS A 327 39.09 1.24 73.34
C LYS A 327 39.49 2.11 74.53
N LEU A 328 38.53 2.67 75.26
CA LEU A 328 38.75 3.45 76.49
C LEU A 328 39.46 2.60 77.55
N PHE A 329 39.05 1.34 77.72
CA PHE A 329 39.69 0.39 78.62
C PHE A 329 41.12 0.02 78.16
N ILE A 330 41.32 -0.21 76.87
CA ILE A 330 42.64 -0.48 76.28
C ILE A 330 43.56 0.74 76.42
N THR A 331 43.06 1.98 76.31
CA THR A 331 43.88 3.18 76.53
C THR A 331 44.33 3.31 77.98
N ASP A 332 43.46 3.01 78.95
CA ASP A 332 43.81 3.01 80.37
C ASP A 332 44.84 1.91 80.70
N LEU A 333 44.70 0.73 80.09
CA LEU A 333 45.70 -0.33 80.16
C LEU A 333 47.00 0.06 79.46
N LYS A 334 46.96 0.72 78.30
CA LYS A 334 48.14 1.23 77.60
C LYS A 334 48.85 2.33 78.39
N GLU A 335 48.13 3.14 79.16
CA GLU A 335 48.74 4.15 80.03
C GLU A 335 49.47 3.50 81.21
N LYS A 336 48.89 2.43 81.78
CA LYS A 336 49.55 1.57 82.76
C LYS A 336 50.76 0.82 82.17
N ASP A 337 50.64 0.27 80.97
CA ASP A 337 51.72 -0.35 80.22
C ASP A 337 52.78 0.66 79.77
N LEU A 338 52.41 1.93 79.50
CA LEU A 338 53.35 3.02 79.22
C LEU A 338 54.12 3.40 80.47
N HIS A 339 53.52 3.28 81.65
CA HIS A 339 54.22 3.45 82.94
C HIS A 339 55.23 2.31 83.17
N ILE A 340 54.84 1.07 82.88
CA ILE A 340 55.72 -0.10 82.90
C ILE A 340 56.81 0.01 81.81
N ALA A 341 56.46 0.49 80.62
CA ALA A 341 57.38 0.69 79.51
C ALA A 341 58.31 1.88 79.75
N LYS A 342 57.94 2.92 80.51
CA LYS A 342 58.87 3.97 80.97
C LYS A 342 59.96 3.41 81.88
N LEU A 343 59.66 2.38 82.67
CA LEU A 343 60.67 1.63 83.45
C LEU A 343 61.54 0.73 82.56
N VAL A 344 61.01 0.21 81.44
CA VAL A 344 61.74 -0.67 80.52
C VAL A 344 62.50 0.10 79.43
N LYS A 345 62.10 1.33 79.13
CA LYS A 345 62.63 2.21 78.07
C LYS A 345 63.54 3.32 78.61
N GLU A 346 64.25 3.01 79.69
CA GLU A 346 65.65 3.40 79.89
C GLU A 346 66.60 2.49 79.05
N ARG A 347 66.03 1.51 78.33
CA ARG A 347 66.73 0.68 77.33
C ARG A 347 66.11 0.85 75.93
N GLN A 348 66.92 1.42 75.05
CA GLN A 348 66.93 1.30 73.59
C GLN A 348 65.95 2.14 72.75
N GLU A 349 66.57 2.90 71.82
CA GLU A 349 66.03 3.92 70.92
C GLU A 349 65.55 3.39 69.55
N ARG A 350 64.75 4.26 68.88
CA ARG A 350 64.88 4.77 67.49
C ARG A 350 63.97 4.24 66.36
N SER A 351 63.36 5.23 65.67
CA SER A 351 63.08 5.35 64.20
C SER A 351 62.03 4.43 63.54
N LYS A 352 61.30 4.76 62.45
CA LYS A 352 60.78 5.95 61.72
C LYS A 352 59.92 5.35 60.56
N VAL A 353 58.77 5.97 60.24
CA VAL A 353 58.12 6.22 58.91
C VAL A 353 57.98 5.11 57.84
N THR A 354 56.77 4.96 57.23
CA THR A 354 56.41 5.05 55.76
C THR A 354 54.97 4.54 55.49
N SER A 355 54.11 5.30 54.77
CA SER A 355 53.52 5.08 53.40
C SER A 355 52.90 3.68 53.13
N SER A 356 51.81 3.42 52.39
CA SER A 356 51.11 4.02 51.23
C SER A 356 49.93 3.08 50.83
N ILE A 357 49.18 3.42 49.75
CA ILE A 357 48.28 2.58 48.90
C ILE A 357 46.82 2.52 49.41
N GLY A 358 45.77 2.92 48.69
CA GLY A 358 45.56 3.21 47.27
C GLY A 358 44.74 2.11 46.60
N LEU A 359 43.41 2.26 46.50
CA LEU A 359 42.54 1.43 45.64
C LEU A 359 41.30 2.24 45.24
N GLN A 360 41.35 2.84 44.05
CA GLN A 360 40.19 3.35 43.31
C GLN A 360 39.61 2.20 42.47
N PHE A 361 38.31 1.97 42.57
CA PHE A 361 37.58 1.10 41.64
C PHE A 361 37.08 1.95 40.46
N ASN A 362 37.63 1.68 39.27
CA ASN A 362 37.10 2.19 38.01
C ASN A 362 35.86 1.37 37.63
N TYR A 363 34.70 2.00 37.58
CA TYR A 363 33.52 1.45 36.92
C TYR A 363 33.72 1.58 35.40
N LEU A 364 33.81 0.44 34.72
CA LEU A 364 33.72 0.37 33.26
C LEU A 364 32.28 0.74 32.84
N ILE A 365 32.15 1.89 32.17
CA ILE A 365 30.94 2.31 31.45
C ILE A 365 30.91 1.47 30.14
N PRO A 366 29.78 0.85 29.76
CA PRO A 366 29.66 0.17 28.46
C PRO A 366 29.89 1.17 27.32
N SER A 367 30.89 0.96 26.47
CA SER A 367 31.22 1.88 25.37
C SER A 367 30.23 1.72 24.22
N MET A 368 29.50 2.79 23.87
CA MET A 368 28.68 2.89 22.66
C MET A 368 29.49 3.12 21.36
N ASP A 369 30.81 2.99 21.43
CA ASP A 369 31.76 3.74 20.58
C ASP A 369 31.93 3.25 19.12
N LYS A 370 31.23 2.20 18.65
CA LYS A 370 31.45 1.68 17.28
C LYS A 370 30.58 2.32 16.19
N LEU A 371 29.49 3.02 16.51
CA LEU A 371 28.57 3.64 15.54
C LEU A 371 28.64 5.16 15.48
N ASP A 372 29.51 5.78 16.28
CA ASP A 372 29.77 7.23 16.23
C ASP A 372 30.73 7.63 15.10
N CYS A 373 31.23 6.66 14.34
CA CYS A 373 32.02 6.86 13.13
C CYS A 373 31.19 7.18 11.87
N LEU A 374 29.85 7.10 11.94
CA LEU A 374 28.98 7.44 10.82
C LEU A 374 29.00 8.96 10.57
N SER A 375 29.70 9.38 9.53
CA SER A 375 29.76 10.77 9.08
C SER A 375 28.61 11.08 8.12
N ASP A 376 27.99 12.27 8.25
CA ASP A 376 27.04 12.84 7.29
C ASP A 376 25.79 11.98 6.99
N VAL A 377 25.25 11.33 8.05
CA VAL A 377 24.01 10.56 8.02
C VAL A 377 22.94 11.19 8.92
N GLN A 378 21.69 11.09 8.50
CA GLN A 378 20.52 11.46 9.29
C GLN A 378 20.02 10.22 10.04
N VAL A 379 20.17 10.24 11.35
CA VAL A 379 19.78 9.13 12.25
C VAL A 379 18.33 9.33 12.68
N ALA A 380 17.50 8.30 12.48
CA ALA A 380 16.16 8.27 13.07
C ALA A 380 16.18 7.81 14.52
N GLU A 381 16.91 6.74 14.83
CA GLU A 381 16.94 6.16 16.17
C GLU A 381 18.17 5.26 16.37
N ARG A 382 18.65 5.14 17.62
CA ARG A 382 19.69 4.19 18.02
C ARG A 382 19.11 3.21 19.04
N LYS A 383 19.47 1.94 18.91
CA LYS A 383 19.06 0.90 19.86
C LYS A 383 20.18 -0.08 20.13
N LEU A 384 20.34 -0.43 21.41
CA LEU A 384 21.27 -1.46 21.86
C LEU A 384 20.46 -2.69 22.26
N PHE A 385 20.82 -3.84 21.71
CA PHE A 385 20.26 -5.13 22.10
C PHE A 385 21.31 -5.97 22.82
N LEU A 386 20.90 -6.64 23.90
CA LEU A 386 21.74 -7.56 24.66
C LEU A 386 21.40 -9.00 24.25
N ILE A 387 22.37 -9.69 23.67
CA ILE A 387 22.25 -11.10 23.27
C ILE A 387 22.93 -11.94 24.36
N GLN A 388 22.14 -12.68 25.14
CA GLN A 388 22.64 -13.42 26.32
C GLN A 388 22.49 -14.94 26.16
N GLY A 389 23.58 -15.66 26.42
CA GLY A 389 23.55 -17.12 26.50
C GLY A 389 23.33 -17.84 25.17
N ASP A 390 23.06 -19.14 25.25
CA ASP A 390 23.02 -20.06 24.11
C ASP A 390 21.62 -20.25 23.48
N LYS A 391 20.60 -19.58 24.02
CA LYS A 391 19.22 -19.70 23.56
C LYS A 391 18.95 -18.86 22.31
N PRO A 392 18.10 -19.35 21.39
CA PRO A 392 17.67 -18.54 20.26
C PRO A 392 16.87 -17.33 20.76
N GLN A 393 17.14 -16.16 20.17
CA GLN A 393 16.52 -14.90 20.54
C GLN A 393 16.09 -14.16 19.27
N LEU A 394 14.88 -13.63 19.29
CA LEU A 394 14.36 -12.74 18.25
C LEU A 394 14.12 -11.38 18.88
N MET A 395 14.79 -10.37 18.35
CA MET A 395 14.70 -8.99 18.82
C MET A 395 13.95 -8.17 17.78
N ASN A 396 12.71 -7.80 18.11
CA ASN A 396 11.84 -7.06 17.22
C ASN A 396 12.04 -5.54 17.38
N TRP A 397 12.14 -4.86 16.24
CA TRP A 397 12.16 -3.41 16.12
C TRP A 397 11.21 -2.95 15.01
N GLU A 398 9.98 -3.45 15.08
CA GLU A 398 8.92 -3.30 14.07
C GLU A 398 8.63 -1.84 13.73
N LYS A 399 8.66 -0.92 14.72
CA LYS A 399 8.49 0.53 14.49
C LYS A 399 9.41 1.07 13.38
N TYR A 400 10.61 0.49 13.24
CA TYR A 400 11.59 0.89 12.22
C TYR A 400 11.84 -0.25 11.23
N GLY A 401 10.96 -1.24 11.10
CA GLY A 401 11.04 -2.27 10.05
C GLY A 401 12.23 -3.24 10.13
N LEU A 402 12.80 -3.47 11.32
CA LEU A 402 13.93 -4.39 11.50
C LEU A 402 13.60 -5.46 12.55
N ARG A 403 13.97 -6.72 12.27
CA ARG A 403 14.02 -7.80 13.25
C ARG A 403 15.38 -8.49 13.20
N ILE A 404 15.89 -8.87 14.36
CA ILE A 404 17.22 -9.47 14.50
C ILE A 404 17.06 -10.85 15.13
N GLY A 405 17.35 -11.88 14.36
CA GLY A 405 17.33 -13.26 14.79
C GLY A 405 18.72 -13.77 15.17
N VAL A 406 18.81 -14.39 16.34
CA VAL A 406 20.00 -15.10 16.84
C VAL A 406 19.66 -16.58 16.96
N GLN A 407 20.45 -17.42 16.30
CA GLN A 407 20.25 -18.87 16.35
C GLN A 407 20.76 -19.46 17.67
N LYS A 408 20.28 -20.64 18.04
CA LYS A 408 20.78 -21.40 19.20
C LYS A 408 22.29 -21.62 19.10
N GLU A 409 23.02 -21.49 20.21
CA GLU A 409 24.49 -21.60 20.33
C GLU A 409 25.26 -20.56 19.50
N SER A 410 24.69 -19.39 19.23
CA SER A 410 25.43 -18.28 18.59
C SER A 410 26.38 -17.58 19.56
N VAL A 411 26.12 -17.66 20.86
CA VAL A 411 26.91 -17.10 21.97
C VAL A 411 27.10 -18.20 23.03
N LEU A 412 28.24 -18.21 23.71
CA LEU A 412 28.49 -19.12 24.83
C LEU A 412 27.50 -18.85 25.97
N SER A 413 27.11 -19.87 26.71
CA SER A 413 26.10 -19.78 27.77
C SER A 413 26.42 -18.77 28.89
N SER A 414 27.70 -18.41 29.07
CA SER A 414 28.19 -17.42 30.04
C SER A 414 28.51 -16.05 29.45
N GLU A 415 28.36 -15.86 28.13
CA GLU A 415 28.71 -14.61 27.45
C GLU A 415 27.49 -13.78 27.10
N THR A 416 27.72 -12.46 27.06
CA THR A 416 26.77 -11.47 26.55
C THR A 416 27.44 -10.73 25.40
N VAL A 417 26.75 -10.64 24.26
CA VAL A 417 27.17 -9.85 23.10
C VAL A 417 26.18 -8.70 22.92
N GLU A 418 26.72 -7.52 22.63
CA GLU A 418 25.92 -6.31 22.42
C GLU A 418 25.78 -6.09 20.91
N ALA A 419 24.54 -5.94 20.45
CA ALA A 419 24.22 -5.56 19.08
C ALA A 419 23.71 -4.12 19.07
N SER A 420 24.54 -3.22 18.57
CA SER A 420 24.20 -1.81 18.37
C SER A 420 23.62 -1.62 16.98
N VAL A 421 22.45 -1.01 16.89
CA VAL A 421 21.77 -0.77 15.62
C VAL A 421 21.31 0.67 15.51
N VAL A 422 21.48 1.24 14.32
CA VAL A 422 21.06 2.59 14.00
C VAL A 422 20.24 2.57 12.73
N ALA A 423 19.02 3.13 12.80
CA ALA A 423 18.17 3.34 11.63
C ALA A 423 18.48 4.70 10.99
N LEU A 424 18.76 4.70 9.69
CA LEU A 424 19.15 5.89 8.94
C LEU A 424 18.05 6.28 7.95
N VAL A 425 17.65 7.55 7.99
CA VAL A 425 16.63 8.13 7.09
C VAL A 425 17.25 8.95 5.95
N GLY A 426 18.55 9.21 6.02
CA GLY A 426 19.28 9.93 4.99
C GLY A 426 20.78 9.84 5.19
N GLY A 427 21.53 10.10 4.13
CA GLY A 427 22.99 10.09 4.13
C GLY A 427 23.52 10.10 2.70
N GLN A 428 24.83 10.32 2.54
CA GLN A 428 25.47 10.24 1.23
C GLN A 428 25.66 8.77 0.82
N PHE A 429 24.58 8.13 0.36
CA PHE A 429 24.58 6.73 -0.06
C PHE A 429 24.69 6.64 -1.58
N GLN A 430 25.64 5.85 -2.07
CA GLN A 430 25.76 5.51 -3.48
C GLN A 430 25.41 4.04 -3.67
N PHE A 431 24.23 3.80 -4.26
CA PHE A 431 23.76 2.46 -4.60
C PHE A 431 24.25 2.05 -5.99
N PRO A 432 24.34 0.73 -6.28
CA PRO A 432 24.71 0.23 -7.60
C PRO A 432 23.82 0.80 -8.71
N PRO A 433 24.34 0.99 -9.93
CA PRO A 433 23.55 1.46 -11.07
C PRO A 433 22.32 0.58 -11.30
N ASN A 434 21.26 1.18 -11.86
CA ASN A 434 19.99 0.50 -12.14
C ASN A 434 19.28 -0.06 -10.91
N THR A 435 19.56 0.46 -9.72
CA THR A 435 18.83 0.07 -8.50
C THR A 435 18.02 1.24 -7.91
N VAL A 436 16.99 0.89 -7.16
CA VAL A 436 16.18 1.82 -6.34
C VAL A 436 16.14 1.31 -4.92
N LEU A 437 16.33 2.20 -3.95
CA LEU A 437 16.20 1.85 -2.55
C LEU A 437 14.75 1.45 -2.23
N ALA A 438 14.57 0.25 -1.67
CA ALA A 438 13.27 -0.35 -1.36
C ALA A 438 13.04 -0.55 0.15
N SER A 439 14.00 -0.18 0.99
CA SER A 439 13.92 -0.23 2.46
C SER A 439 14.62 0.98 3.09
N ALA A 440 14.52 1.14 4.42
CA ALA A 440 15.44 1.99 5.16
C ALA A 440 16.87 1.40 5.14
N VAL A 441 17.86 2.22 5.52
CA VAL A 441 19.26 1.81 5.67
C VAL A 441 19.55 1.61 7.16
N TYR A 442 20.17 0.48 7.51
CA TYR A 442 20.54 0.20 8.90
C TYR A 442 22.03 0.01 9.03
N ALA A 443 22.62 0.58 10.08
CA ALA A 443 23.98 0.27 10.49
C ALA A 443 23.92 -0.70 11.67
N VAL A 444 24.53 -1.89 11.53
CA VAL A 444 24.44 -2.97 12.53
C VAL A 444 25.83 -3.40 12.99
N SER A 445 26.23 -3.05 14.21
CA SER A 445 27.52 -3.41 14.81
C SER A 445 27.36 -4.39 15.97
N LEU A 446 28.29 -5.36 16.05
CA LEU A 446 28.39 -6.28 17.18
C LEU A 446 29.63 -5.95 18.02
N SER A 447 29.52 -6.05 19.35
CA SER A 447 30.67 -5.85 20.24
C SER A 447 31.72 -6.95 20.09
N LYS A 448 31.26 -8.20 19.85
CA LYS A 448 32.08 -9.40 19.62
C LYS A 448 31.53 -10.25 18.45
N PRO A 449 32.37 -11.00 17.73
CA PRO A 449 31.90 -11.91 16.69
C PRO A 449 31.09 -13.07 17.27
N LEU A 450 30.02 -13.47 16.57
CA LEU A 450 29.16 -14.60 16.94
C LEU A 450 29.66 -15.91 16.32
N LEU A 451 29.38 -17.04 16.99
CA LEU A 451 29.71 -18.39 16.49
C LEU A 451 28.88 -18.74 15.23
N LYS A 452 27.61 -18.34 15.21
CA LYS A 452 26.69 -18.47 14.06
C LYS A 452 26.30 -17.10 13.53
N ARG A 453 25.78 -17.04 12.29
CA ARG A 453 25.47 -15.77 11.61
C ARG A 453 24.23 -15.14 12.24
N LEU A 454 24.26 -13.82 12.39
CA LEU A 454 23.11 -13.01 12.76
C LEU A 454 22.12 -12.99 11.58
N ILE A 455 20.84 -13.22 11.83
CA ILE A 455 19.80 -13.08 10.82
C ILE A 455 19.22 -11.68 10.94
N LEU A 456 19.30 -10.90 9.88
CA LEU A 456 18.66 -9.58 9.78
C LEU A 456 17.44 -9.73 8.89
N GLU A 457 16.27 -9.40 9.42
CA GLU A 457 15.03 -9.32 8.66
C GLU A 457 14.67 -7.85 8.50
N ILE A 458 14.66 -7.36 7.26
CA ILE A 458 14.46 -5.96 6.91
C ILE A 458 13.17 -5.83 6.11
N GLN A 459 12.33 -4.89 6.52
CA GLN A 459 11.08 -4.58 5.83
C GLN A 459 11.35 -3.80 4.54
N HIS A 460 10.63 -4.13 3.47
CA HIS A 460 10.64 -3.42 2.20
C HIS A 460 9.26 -2.87 1.82
N CYS A 461 9.22 -1.90 0.90
CA CYS A 461 7.98 -1.26 0.43
C CYS A 461 7.45 -1.83 -0.90
N VAL A 462 8.01 -2.95 -1.38
CA VAL A 462 7.52 -3.64 -2.59
C VAL A 462 6.47 -4.67 -2.21
N ASP A 463 5.28 -4.55 -2.79
CA ASP A 463 4.23 -5.54 -2.63
C ASP A 463 4.50 -6.75 -3.54
N LEU A 464 4.73 -7.89 -2.92
CA LEU A 464 4.95 -9.17 -3.60
C LEU A 464 3.65 -9.97 -3.73
N THR A 465 2.58 -9.54 -3.06
CA THR A 465 1.27 -10.19 -3.04
C THR A 465 0.66 -10.15 -4.43
N GLY A 466 0.34 -11.33 -4.99
CA GLY A 466 -0.18 -11.45 -6.37
C GLY A 466 0.87 -11.30 -7.47
N ARG A 467 2.13 -10.93 -7.16
CA ARG A 467 3.24 -10.82 -8.13
C ARG A 467 4.55 -11.38 -7.56
N PRO A 468 4.62 -12.70 -7.24
CA PRO A 468 5.77 -13.32 -6.60
C PRO A 468 7.08 -13.17 -7.41
N GLY A 469 6.98 -13.06 -8.74
CA GLY A 469 8.13 -12.87 -9.63
C GLY A 469 8.90 -11.56 -9.38
N LEU A 470 8.31 -10.57 -8.71
CA LEU A 470 9.00 -9.33 -8.33
C LEU A 470 10.08 -9.56 -7.26
N SER A 471 9.98 -10.65 -6.48
CA SER A 471 10.99 -11.00 -5.47
C SER A 471 12.38 -11.23 -6.09
N HIS A 472 12.44 -11.70 -7.34
CA HIS A 472 13.70 -11.92 -8.06
C HIS A 472 14.45 -10.62 -8.37
N HIS A 473 13.73 -9.49 -8.39
CA HIS A 473 14.28 -8.16 -8.64
C HIS A 473 14.74 -7.46 -7.35
N LEU A 474 14.43 -7.99 -6.17
CA LEU A 474 14.94 -7.48 -4.90
C LEU A 474 16.30 -8.09 -4.58
N LYS A 475 17.22 -7.26 -4.13
CA LYS A 475 18.58 -7.63 -3.72
C LYS A 475 18.96 -6.91 -2.44
N PHE A 476 19.81 -7.54 -1.62
CA PHE A 476 20.46 -6.84 -0.52
C PHE A 476 21.66 -6.05 -1.02
N ALA A 477 21.75 -4.81 -0.56
CA ALA A 477 22.89 -3.94 -0.79
C ALA A 477 23.61 -3.68 0.54
N ILE A 478 24.93 -3.83 0.54
CA ILE A 478 25.76 -3.68 1.75
C ILE A 478 26.94 -2.76 1.48
N ALA A 479 27.24 -1.89 2.44
CA ALA A 479 28.46 -1.09 2.48
C ALA A 479 29.25 -1.36 3.78
N PRO A 480 30.57 -1.56 3.71
CA PRO A 480 31.41 -1.66 4.90
C PRO A 480 31.54 -0.28 5.58
N VAL A 481 31.56 -0.26 6.92
CA VAL A 481 31.69 0.98 7.71
C VAL A 481 33.14 1.23 8.15
N SER A 482 34.05 0.31 7.86
CA SER A 482 35.44 0.33 8.30
C SER A 482 36.31 1.44 7.71
N THR A 483 35.82 2.21 6.74
CA THR A 483 36.47 3.45 6.28
C THR A 483 35.41 4.53 6.00
N PRO A 484 35.45 5.70 6.68
CA PRO A 484 34.55 6.82 6.41
C PRO A 484 34.96 7.52 5.11
N SER A 485 34.75 6.84 3.98
CA SER A 485 34.81 7.45 2.66
C SER A 485 33.39 7.77 2.25
N LEU A 486 33.09 9.06 2.10
CA LEU A 486 31.83 9.54 1.54
C LEU A 486 31.98 9.65 0.02
N PRO A 487 30.98 9.25 -0.77
CA PRO A 487 29.73 8.59 -0.35
C PRO A 487 29.96 7.15 0.12
N TYR A 488 29.05 6.60 0.94
CA TYR A 488 29.07 5.18 1.29
C TYR A 488 28.69 4.36 0.06
N HIS A 489 29.65 3.59 -0.46
CA HIS A 489 29.47 2.77 -1.65
C HIS A 489 28.84 1.43 -1.30
N PHE A 490 27.59 1.24 -1.69
CA PHE A 490 26.89 -0.02 -1.53
C PHE A 490 27.20 -0.98 -2.68
N SER A 491 27.27 -2.26 -2.37
CA SER A 491 27.44 -3.35 -3.33
C SER A 491 26.34 -4.39 -3.16
N ILE A 492 25.84 -4.97 -4.26
CA ILE A 492 24.87 -6.07 -4.21
C ILE A 492 25.58 -7.29 -3.63
N VAL A 493 24.95 -7.91 -2.62
CA VAL A 493 25.45 -9.14 -2.01
C VAL A 493 24.61 -10.32 -2.49
N LYS A 494 25.28 -11.41 -2.89
CA LYS A 494 24.62 -12.67 -3.22
C LYS A 494 24.13 -13.34 -1.95
N GLY A 495 22.88 -13.80 -1.97
CA GLY A 495 22.20 -14.43 -0.85
C GLY A 495 21.13 -13.53 -0.22
N GLY A 496 20.47 -14.07 0.80
CA GLY A 496 19.25 -13.49 1.36
C GLY A 496 18.00 -14.00 0.63
N GLU A 497 16.89 -14.03 1.36
CA GLU A 497 15.64 -14.63 0.93
C GLU A 497 14.50 -13.61 1.07
N PHE A 498 13.69 -13.49 0.02
CA PHE A 498 12.46 -12.71 -0.01
C PHE A 498 11.32 -13.68 -0.18
N LYS A 499 10.41 -13.74 0.79
CA LYS A 499 9.23 -14.60 0.66
C LYS A 499 8.16 -13.86 -0.15
N ALA A 500 7.49 -14.59 -1.03
CA ALA A 500 6.45 -14.04 -1.91
C ALA A 500 5.25 -13.46 -1.14
N ASP A 501 5.04 -13.90 0.10
CA ASP A 501 3.96 -13.53 1.00
C ASP A 501 4.42 -12.63 2.16
N SER A 502 5.64 -12.09 2.10
CA SER A 502 6.21 -11.30 3.19
C SER A 502 6.76 -9.98 2.71
N TRP A 503 6.56 -8.94 3.51
CA TRP A 503 7.18 -7.63 3.30
C TRP A 503 8.58 -7.54 3.90
N TYR A 504 9.17 -8.68 4.29
CA TYR A 504 10.50 -8.76 4.88
C TYR A 504 11.42 -9.61 4.01
N GLY A 505 12.60 -9.06 3.74
CA GLY A 505 13.74 -9.85 3.29
C GLY A 505 14.58 -10.30 4.48
N SER A 506 15.12 -11.52 4.43
CA SER A 506 16.05 -12.03 5.45
C SER A 506 17.47 -12.19 4.88
N ILE A 507 18.50 -11.81 5.63
CA ILE A 507 19.91 -12.00 5.25
C ILE A 507 20.77 -12.37 6.46
N GLN A 508 21.76 -13.24 6.25
CA GLN A 508 22.69 -13.65 7.30
C GLN A 508 23.99 -12.85 7.26
N ARG A 509 24.40 -12.27 8.39
CA ARG A 509 25.61 -11.43 8.52
C ARG A 509 26.45 -11.76 9.75
N LYS A 510 27.76 -11.47 9.66
CA LYS A 510 28.73 -11.66 10.75
C LYS A 510 29.49 -10.38 11.12
N GLU A 511 29.52 -9.41 10.22
CA GLU A 511 30.39 -8.23 10.32
C GLU A 511 29.56 -6.95 10.37
N PHE A 512 30.17 -5.92 10.97
CA PHE A 512 29.62 -4.57 10.96
C PHE A 512 29.43 -4.08 9.53
N CYS A 513 28.20 -3.69 9.20
CA CYS A 513 27.90 -3.15 7.89
C CYS A 513 26.69 -2.21 7.93
N LEU A 514 26.62 -1.37 6.90
CA LEU A 514 25.38 -0.75 6.44
C LEU A 514 24.66 -1.75 5.54
N VAL A 515 23.36 -1.93 5.74
CA VAL A 515 22.55 -2.87 4.99
C VAL A 515 21.23 -2.22 4.59
N SER A 516 20.79 -2.51 3.36
CA SER A 516 19.47 -2.16 2.84
C SER A 516 19.01 -3.15 1.77
N ILE A 517 17.76 -3.02 1.33
CA ILE A 517 17.18 -3.73 0.20
C ILE A 517 17.03 -2.75 -0.96
N VAL A 518 17.42 -3.18 -2.15
CA VAL A 518 17.27 -2.44 -3.39
C VAL A 518 16.51 -3.27 -4.43
N GLY A 519 15.74 -2.61 -5.29
CA GLY A 519 15.08 -3.21 -6.44
C GLY A 519 15.81 -2.88 -7.74
N GLU A 520 16.00 -3.86 -8.62
CA GLU A 520 16.56 -3.65 -9.96
C GLU A 520 15.51 -3.03 -10.90
N LYS A 521 15.87 -1.92 -11.55
CA LYS A 521 15.11 -1.30 -12.64
C LYS A 521 15.34 -2.10 -13.92
N ARG A 522 14.28 -2.63 -14.52
CA ARG A 522 14.35 -3.06 -15.92
C ARG A 522 14.48 -1.82 -16.81
N LEU A 523 15.64 -1.68 -17.45
CA LEU A 523 15.76 -0.80 -18.61
C LEU A 523 14.90 -1.43 -19.73
N PRO A 524 14.11 -0.63 -20.49
CA PRO A 524 13.72 -1.05 -21.82
C PRO A 524 15.02 -1.41 -22.54
N LYS A 525 15.11 -2.60 -23.14
CA LYS A 525 16.27 -2.95 -23.97
C LYS A 525 16.43 -1.84 -25.01
N SER A 526 17.41 -0.97 -24.83
CA SER A 526 17.82 -0.05 -25.88
C SER A 526 18.35 -0.93 -27.01
N SER A 527 17.73 -0.82 -28.17
CA SER A 527 18.21 -1.38 -29.42
C SER A 527 19.60 -0.85 -29.69
N THR A 528 20.63 -1.62 -29.34
CA THR A 528 21.96 -1.44 -29.89
C THR A 528 22.62 -2.82 -29.96
N ASN A 529 23.06 -3.15 -31.16
CA ASN A 529 23.44 -4.47 -31.64
C ASN A 529 24.50 -5.19 -30.82
N GLY A 530 24.34 -6.53 -30.77
CA GLY A 530 25.41 -7.52 -30.78
C GLY A 530 26.02 -7.90 -29.43
N ASP A 531 25.52 -8.97 -28.79
CA ASP A 531 26.19 -10.28 -28.84
C ASP A 531 25.40 -11.37 -28.10
N LYS A 532 25.63 -12.61 -28.54
CA LYS A 532 24.83 -13.83 -28.34
C LYS A 532 24.80 -14.40 -26.93
N SER A 533 23.64 -14.94 -26.55
CA SER A 533 23.43 -16.31 -26.01
C SER A 533 21.93 -16.48 -25.74
N GLU A 534 21.21 -17.24 -26.58
CA GLU A 534 20.66 -18.59 -26.27
C GLU A 534 19.70 -18.52 -25.07
N GLU A 535 18.38 -18.57 -25.18
CA GLU A 535 17.52 -19.53 -25.89
C GLU A 535 16.18 -18.85 -26.30
N GLU A 536 15.86 -18.86 -27.59
CA GLU A 536 14.50 -18.65 -28.13
C GLU A 536 14.28 -19.75 -29.17
N GLU A 537 13.24 -20.55 -28.97
CA GLU A 537 12.62 -21.51 -29.90
C GLU A 537 11.28 -21.85 -29.19
N GLU A 538 10.07 -21.75 -29.75
CA GLU A 538 9.58 -21.65 -31.12
C GLU A 538 8.21 -20.93 -31.09
N GLU A 539 7.88 -20.17 -32.14
CA GLU A 539 6.70 -20.40 -33.00
C GLU A 539 6.30 -19.11 -33.75
N GLN A 540 6.14 -19.28 -35.07
CA GLN A 540 5.53 -18.41 -36.09
C GLN A 540 6.47 -17.55 -36.96
N GLU A 541 7.06 -18.22 -37.97
CA GLU A 541 6.95 -17.76 -39.37
C GLU A 541 5.53 -18.16 -39.85
N GLU A 542 4.80 -17.39 -40.66
CA GLU A 542 5.16 -17.08 -42.05
C GLU A 542 4.26 -15.95 -42.63
N GLN A 543 4.80 -15.29 -43.66
CA GLN A 543 4.17 -14.43 -44.70
C GLN A 543 4.20 -12.89 -44.55
N ALA A 544 5.32 -12.32 -45.06
CA ALA A 544 5.46 -11.36 -46.17
C ALA A 544 4.16 -10.87 -46.86
N GLU A 545 4.05 -9.72 -47.51
CA GLU A 545 4.92 -8.65 -48.03
C GLU A 545 3.93 -7.53 -48.46
N GLU A 546 4.27 -6.25 -48.35
CA GLU A 546 4.13 -5.27 -49.45
C GLU A 546 4.52 -3.85 -49.02
N GLU A 547 5.55 -3.38 -49.73
CA GLU A 547 5.73 -2.07 -50.36
C GLU A 547 5.75 -0.76 -49.55
N THR A 548 6.93 -0.16 -49.68
CA THR A 548 7.35 1.24 -49.54
C THR A 548 6.58 2.23 -50.40
N GLU A 549 6.27 3.41 -49.85
CA GLU A 549 6.43 4.70 -50.56
C GLU A 549 6.91 5.79 -49.58
N GLU A 550 7.87 6.60 -50.07
CA GLU A 550 8.44 7.84 -49.51
C GLU A 550 7.39 8.99 -49.56
N GLU A 551 7.49 10.22 -49.03
CA GLU A 551 8.53 11.20 -48.71
C GLU A 551 7.99 12.12 -47.57
N GLY A 552 8.81 12.74 -46.70
CA GLY A 552 9.27 14.16 -46.80
C GLY A 552 8.24 15.16 -46.24
N GLU A 553 8.50 16.17 -45.39
CA GLU A 553 9.69 16.95 -45.03
C GLU A 553 9.42 17.76 -43.74
N ASP A 554 10.48 17.96 -42.95
CA ASP A 554 10.95 19.12 -42.18
C ASP A 554 10.04 20.07 -41.35
N GLY A 555 10.58 20.46 -40.17
CA GLY A 555 10.26 21.76 -39.56
C GLY A 555 10.68 21.94 -38.10
N ASP A 556 11.92 22.36 -37.87
CA ASP A 556 12.54 22.62 -36.56
C ASP A 556 12.10 23.97 -35.90
N ILE A 557 12.31 24.07 -34.58
CA ILE A 557 11.78 25.01 -33.54
C ILE A 557 12.40 26.45 -33.64
N PRO A 558 11.85 27.54 -33.01
CA PRO A 558 12.25 27.89 -31.62
C PRO A 558 11.27 28.74 -30.74
N GLY A 559 11.21 28.36 -29.46
CA GLY A 559 11.04 29.12 -28.19
C GLY A 559 10.35 30.49 -28.05
N LYS A 560 9.55 30.64 -26.98
CA LYS A 560 9.80 31.60 -25.87
C LYS A 560 8.80 31.50 -24.71
N ASN A 561 9.36 31.60 -23.51
CA ASN A 561 8.72 31.73 -22.21
C ASN A 561 7.67 32.85 -22.12
N LYS A 562 6.51 32.54 -21.53
CA LYS A 562 5.82 33.43 -20.58
C LYS A 562 4.91 32.62 -19.67
N LEU A 563 5.40 32.39 -18.46
CA LEU A 563 4.64 31.95 -17.30
C LEU A 563 3.70 33.10 -16.90
N THR A 564 2.39 32.89 -16.95
CA THR A 564 1.42 33.72 -16.22
C THR A 564 0.33 32.81 -15.64
N MET A 565 0.26 32.81 -14.31
CA MET A 565 -0.75 32.16 -13.46
C MET A 565 -2.17 32.37 -14.02
N PHE A 566 -2.80 31.34 -14.60
CA PHE A 566 -4.27 31.18 -14.71
C PHE A 566 -4.60 29.86 -15.47
N SER A 567 -4.24 28.68 -14.93
CA SER A 567 -4.58 27.39 -15.56
C SER A 567 -4.62 26.21 -14.59
N ILE A 568 -5.30 26.32 -13.44
CA ILE A 568 -5.43 25.19 -12.48
C ILE A 568 -6.87 24.63 -12.40
N ILE A 569 -7.84 25.08 -13.23
CA ILE A 569 -9.23 24.60 -13.13
C ILE A 569 -9.72 23.78 -14.35
N PHE A 570 -8.87 23.48 -15.33
CA PHE A 570 -9.27 22.67 -16.49
C PHE A 570 -8.31 21.51 -16.75
N PHE A 571 -8.29 20.51 -15.87
CA PHE A 571 -7.85 19.15 -16.20
C PHE A 571 -8.55 18.13 -15.29
N LEU A 572 -9.87 17.98 -15.50
CA LEU A 572 -10.62 16.77 -15.17
C LEU A 572 -11.20 16.27 -16.50
N SER A 573 -10.67 15.13 -16.98
CA SER A 573 -10.98 14.28 -18.16
C SER A 573 -11.78 14.82 -19.36
N PRO A 574 -11.38 14.51 -20.61
CA PRO A 574 -12.24 14.61 -21.77
C PRO A 574 -12.88 13.24 -22.06
N PHE A 575 -14.14 13.00 -21.68
CA PHE A 575 -15.02 11.99 -22.32
C PHE A 575 -16.44 12.12 -21.75
N PHE A 576 -17.26 12.93 -22.38
CA PHE A 576 -18.72 12.73 -22.45
C PHE A 576 -19.22 13.53 -23.66
N SER A 577 -19.17 12.88 -24.82
CA SER A 577 -20.06 13.20 -25.93
C SER A 577 -20.71 11.89 -26.38
N SER A 578 -22.02 11.94 -26.58
CA SER A 578 -22.93 10.85 -26.96
C SER A 578 -23.47 9.98 -25.82
N ALA A 579 -24.52 10.48 -25.15
CA ALA A 579 -25.62 9.64 -24.73
C ALA A 579 -26.94 10.40 -25.02
N LYS A 580 -27.74 9.79 -25.88
CA LYS A 580 -29.03 10.29 -26.37
C LYS A 580 -29.98 10.63 -25.21
N THR A 581 -30.65 11.75 -25.40
CA THR A 581 -31.84 12.23 -24.70
C THR A 581 -32.89 11.12 -24.55
N ALA A 582 -33.20 10.74 -23.31
CA ALA A 582 -34.46 10.09 -22.96
C ALA A 582 -35.25 11.07 -22.07
N SER A 583 -36.21 11.76 -22.68
CA SER A 583 -37.16 12.63 -22.00
C SER A 583 -38.14 11.77 -21.19
N ILE A 584 -38.09 11.86 -19.86
CA ILE A 584 -39.21 11.46 -19.00
C ILE A 584 -39.75 12.73 -18.36
N THR A 585 -40.86 13.18 -18.93
CA THR A 585 -41.70 14.27 -18.45
C THR A 585 -42.33 13.85 -17.11
N LEU A 586 -42.08 14.58 -16.02
CA LEU A 586 -42.82 14.43 -14.78
C LEU A 586 -43.36 15.79 -14.37
N GLY A 587 -44.69 15.86 -14.34
CA GLY A 587 -45.49 17.07 -14.34
C GLY A 587 -45.32 17.94 -13.09
N TYR A 588 -45.36 19.24 -13.35
CA TYR A 588 -45.71 20.28 -12.39
C TYR A 588 -47.03 19.94 -11.68
N LEU A 589 -47.00 19.83 -10.36
CA LEU A 589 -48.18 19.98 -9.50
C LEU A 589 -47.99 21.27 -8.69
N GLU A 590 -48.51 22.36 -9.25
CA GLU A 590 -48.77 23.60 -8.52
C GLU A 590 -49.85 23.33 -7.47
N THR A 591 -49.51 23.41 -6.18
CA THR A 591 -50.51 23.49 -5.12
C THR A 591 -50.99 24.94 -5.01
N CYS A 592 -52.18 25.19 -5.54
CA CYS A 592 -52.92 26.44 -5.36
C CYS A 592 -53.46 26.55 -3.92
N ASP A 593 -52.97 27.55 -3.20
CA ASP A 593 -53.65 28.16 -2.06
C ASP A 593 -54.88 28.93 -2.55
N LYS A 594 -56.09 28.44 -2.28
CA LYS A 594 -57.30 29.28 -2.22
C LYS A 594 -58.26 28.79 -1.14
N THR A 595 -58.21 29.54 -0.03
CA THR A 595 -59.29 29.78 0.92
C THR A 595 -60.65 29.95 0.23
N ALA A 596 -61.68 29.28 0.74
CA ALA A 596 -63.08 29.57 0.46
C ALA A 596 -63.80 29.91 1.78
N PRO A 597 -64.58 31.01 1.83
CA PRO A 597 -65.58 31.20 2.87
C PRO A 597 -67.03 31.08 2.34
N ILE A 598 -67.81 30.29 3.08
CA ILE A 598 -69.15 30.61 3.64
C ILE A 598 -70.40 30.61 2.72
N ASN A 599 -71.23 29.56 2.92
CA ASN A 599 -72.70 29.49 3.10
C ASN A 599 -73.69 29.81 1.96
N PRO A 600 -74.95 29.31 2.02
CA PRO A 600 -75.71 28.75 3.18
C PRO A 600 -75.84 27.23 3.28
#